data_AF-M3HXU2-F1
#
_entry.id   AF-M3HXU2-F1
#
_cell.length_a   1.000
_cell.length_b   1.000
_cell.length_c   1.000
_cell.angle_alpha   90.00
_cell.angle_beta   90.00
_cell.angle_gamma   90.00
#
_symmetry.space_group_name_H-M   'P 1'
#
loop_
_entity.id
_entity.type
_entity.pdbx_description
1 polymer ?
#
loop_
_entity_poly.entity_id
_entity_poly.type
_entity_poly.pdbx_seq_one_letter_code
_entity_poly.pdbx_strand_id
1 'polypeptide(L)'
;MTSKDEFLLQEKDNILSIDFYLQKTSQGFKNVLTTEKIPENVPYQIHVEYFPTSFRDQNTFQMKRKTVTILPFYSYLDFFHHIDRFQNFLRSDFDHSSKLTTISNTHRYLCSVSHCNSGRGENFSWLLYELDESTKAVYPQFYKRFDKLLNQVSYKITIFKTGEFLSGIELYNEGTKTFLKIPDTFAGYWSKPEILHIRISLFIQVYGLKIDIRNLGYTLRFYSSKNYEKVTGEFSKLPEKKISGRFLKIFPPGMVDWFIPGNMEEYFDQYFTLLVKGSEGKGGNKFESESFRNGKNMKVILKSQAEIFRDRFSPFRSSDEKDDQPSFWDILQETLIEDLY
;
A
#
# COMPACT_ATOMS: atom_id res chain seq x y z
N MET A 1 -7.14 -13.75 -5.34
CA MET A 1 -7.55 -14.82 -6.26
C MET A 1 -6.38 -15.74 -6.49
N THR A 2 -6.54 -16.98 -6.06
CA THR A 2 -5.72 -18.15 -6.39
C THR A 2 -6.52 -19.05 -7.33
N SER A 3 -5.90 -20.11 -7.86
CA SER A 3 -6.61 -21.14 -8.64
C SER A 3 -7.86 -21.71 -7.94
N LYS A 4 -7.87 -21.70 -6.60
CA LYS A 4 -9.00 -22.17 -5.79
C LYS A 4 -10.20 -21.23 -5.78
N ASP A 5 -10.05 -19.97 -6.18
CA ASP A 5 -11.10 -18.94 -6.10
C ASP A 5 -11.82 -18.75 -7.45
N GLU A 6 -11.39 -19.45 -8.51
CA GLU A 6 -11.88 -19.24 -9.88
C GLU A 6 -13.36 -19.59 -10.07
N PHE A 7 -13.91 -20.48 -9.24
CA PHE A 7 -15.32 -20.87 -9.29
C PHE A 7 -16.29 -19.72 -8.97
N LEU A 8 -15.80 -18.62 -8.40
CA LEU A 8 -16.59 -17.42 -8.09
C LEU A 8 -16.75 -16.48 -9.29
N LEU A 9 -16.10 -16.77 -10.41
CA LEU A 9 -16.03 -15.90 -11.58
C LEU A 9 -16.95 -16.38 -12.69
N GLN A 10 -17.40 -15.44 -13.51
CA GLN A 10 -18.01 -15.79 -14.79
C GLN A 10 -16.99 -15.89 -15.89
N GLU A 11 -17.08 -16.95 -16.69
CA GLU A 11 -16.31 -17.08 -17.90
C GLU A 11 -17.13 -16.66 -19.12
N LYS A 12 -16.61 -15.70 -19.88
CA LYS A 12 -17.13 -15.33 -21.19
C LYS A 12 -15.97 -14.97 -22.11
N ASP A 13 -15.90 -15.61 -23.28
CA ASP A 13 -14.86 -15.35 -24.29
C ASP A 13 -13.42 -15.45 -23.73
N ASN A 14 -13.14 -16.44 -22.87
CA ASN A 14 -11.88 -16.64 -22.12
C ASN A 14 -11.50 -15.51 -21.15
N ILE A 15 -12.46 -14.64 -20.80
CA ILE A 15 -12.32 -13.60 -19.79
C ILE A 15 -13.09 -14.05 -18.56
N LEU A 16 -12.40 -14.09 -17.42
CA LEU A 16 -13.02 -14.36 -16.12
C LEU A 16 -13.37 -13.01 -15.47
N SER A 17 -14.62 -12.79 -15.06
CA SER A 17 -15.04 -11.51 -14.48
C SER A 17 -15.89 -11.66 -13.23
N ILE A 18 -15.89 -10.59 -12.43
CA ILE A 18 -16.77 -10.44 -11.27
C ILE A 18 -17.15 -8.98 -11.08
N ASP A 19 -18.43 -8.77 -10.77
CA ASP A 19 -19.00 -7.46 -10.49
C ASP A 19 -19.45 -7.36 -9.03
N PHE A 20 -19.26 -6.18 -8.46
CA PHE A 20 -19.66 -5.84 -7.11
C PHE A 20 -20.24 -4.43 -7.08
N TYR A 21 -21.32 -4.22 -6.31
CA TYR A 21 -21.80 -2.88 -6.02
C TYR A 21 -22.45 -2.77 -4.64
N LEU A 22 -22.53 -1.53 -4.15
CA LEU A 22 -23.30 -1.21 -2.95
C LEU A 22 -24.72 -0.81 -3.32
N GLN A 23 -25.70 -1.58 -2.87
CA GLN A 23 -27.11 -1.25 -2.99
C GLN A 23 -27.56 -0.44 -1.77
N LYS A 24 -28.17 0.72 -2.00
CA LYS A 24 -28.80 1.49 -0.93
C LYS A 24 -30.12 0.83 -0.51
N THR A 25 -30.30 0.61 0.78
CA THR A 25 -31.50 0.01 1.39
C THR A 25 -32.02 0.94 2.51
N SER A 26 -33.18 0.63 3.07
CA SER A 26 -33.72 1.36 4.24
C SER A 26 -32.85 1.22 5.50
N GLN A 27 -32.00 0.19 5.57
CA GLN A 27 -31.12 -0.11 6.70
C GLN A 27 -29.65 0.29 6.46
N GLY A 28 -29.35 1.02 5.38
CA GLY A 28 -27.99 1.39 5.00
C GLY A 28 -27.56 0.78 3.67
N PHE A 29 -26.30 0.36 3.56
CA PHE A 29 -25.77 -0.23 2.32
C PHE A 29 -25.67 -1.75 2.42
N LYS A 30 -26.11 -2.43 1.35
CA LYS A 30 -25.97 -3.88 1.17
C LYS A 30 -24.94 -4.17 0.09
N ASN A 31 -24.02 -5.09 0.40
CA ASN A 31 -23.05 -5.63 -0.53
C ASN A 31 -23.74 -6.58 -1.53
N VAL A 32 -23.59 -6.33 -2.83
CA VAL A 32 -24.13 -7.19 -3.88
C VAL A 32 -23.00 -7.62 -4.81
N LEU A 33 -22.68 -8.92 -4.76
CA LEU A 33 -21.91 -9.58 -5.80
C LEU A 33 -22.89 -9.98 -6.89
N THR A 34 -22.60 -9.59 -8.11
CA THR A 34 -23.46 -9.89 -9.25
C THR A 34 -22.60 -10.25 -10.44
N THR A 35 -23.29 -10.79 -11.41
CA THR A 35 -22.75 -11.12 -12.71
C THR A 35 -23.58 -10.52 -13.86
N GLU A 36 -24.65 -9.82 -13.50
CA GLU A 36 -25.49 -9.06 -14.41
C GLU A 36 -25.03 -7.60 -14.45
N LYS A 37 -25.55 -6.84 -15.42
CA LYS A 37 -25.22 -5.42 -15.56
C LYS A 37 -25.54 -4.66 -14.27
N ILE A 38 -24.52 -4.01 -13.70
CA ILE A 38 -24.68 -3.15 -12.51
C ILE A 38 -25.66 -1.99 -12.84
N PRO A 39 -26.64 -1.71 -11.97
CA PRO A 39 -27.54 -0.57 -12.13
C PRO A 39 -26.80 0.76 -12.27
N GLU A 40 -27.35 1.69 -13.03
CA GLU A 40 -26.79 3.03 -13.14
C GLU A 40 -26.94 3.80 -11.81
N ASN A 41 -25.97 4.66 -11.49
CA ASN A 41 -25.96 5.54 -10.31
C ASN A 41 -25.86 4.86 -8.94
N VAL A 42 -25.26 3.68 -8.85
CA VAL A 42 -24.85 3.12 -7.56
C VAL A 42 -23.71 3.95 -6.94
N PRO A 43 -23.68 4.12 -5.61
CA PRO A 43 -22.67 4.94 -4.92
C PRO A 43 -21.26 4.35 -5.01
N TYR A 44 -21.16 3.04 -5.22
CA TYR A 44 -19.91 2.30 -5.32
C TYR A 44 -20.11 1.08 -6.19
N GLN A 45 -19.17 0.84 -7.11
CA GLN A 45 -19.10 -0.39 -7.90
C GLN A 45 -17.64 -0.76 -8.21
N ILE A 46 -17.39 -2.06 -8.31
CA ILE A 46 -16.14 -2.64 -8.79
C ILE A 46 -16.50 -3.61 -9.92
N HIS A 47 -15.76 -3.49 -11.01
CA HIS A 47 -15.68 -4.48 -12.06
C HIS A 47 -14.25 -5.02 -12.12
N VAL A 48 -14.07 -6.33 -12.13
CA VAL A 48 -12.75 -6.96 -12.27
C VAL A 48 -12.79 -7.98 -13.40
N GLU A 49 -11.81 -7.90 -14.28
CA GLU A 49 -11.52 -8.87 -15.34
C GLU A 49 -10.18 -9.54 -15.06
N TYR A 50 -10.12 -10.84 -15.26
CA TYR A 50 -8.95 -11.67 -15.18
C TYR A 50 -8.76 -12.38 -16.52
N PHE A 51 -7.57 -12.23 -17.08
CA PHE A 51 -7.15 -12.85 -18.32
C PHE A 51 -6.07 -13.88 -17.97
N PRO A 52 -6.36 -15.18 -18.08
CA PRO A 52 -5.33 -16.21 -17.95
C PRO A 52 -4.25 -15.99 -19.01
N THR A 53 -3.00 -15.88 -18.58
CA THR A 53 -1.83 -15.67 -19.45
C THR A 53 -0.68 -16.58 -19.03
N SER A 54 0.43 -16.51 -19.75
CA SER A 54 1.67 -17.20 -19.36
C SER A 54 2.88 -16.29 -19.54
N PHE A 55 3.87 -16.47 -18.67
CA PHE A 55 5.14 -15.77 -18.74
C PHE A 55 6.26 -16.73 -18.36
N ARG A 56 7.19 -16.99 -19.29
CA ARG A 56 8.34 -17.90 -19.09
C ARG A 56 7.94 -19.24 -18.45
N ASP A 57 6.98 -19.90 -19.10
CA ASP A 57 6.42 -21.20 -18.70
C ASP A 57 5.69 -21.24 -17.34
N GLN A 58 5.44 -20.08 -16.73
CA GLN A 58 4.61 -19.94 -15.53
C GLN A 58 3.24 -19.34 -15.88
N ASN A 59 2.19 -19.87 -15.25
CA ASN A 59 0.84 -19.34 -15.40
C ASN A 59 0.70 -17.98 -14.67
N THR A 60 0.23 -16.98 -15.39
CA THR A 60 -0.04 -15.63 -14.86
C THR A 60 -1.51 -15.27 -15.03
N PHE A 61 -1.93 -14.25 -14.28
CA PHE A 61 -3.17 -13.52 -14.54
C PHE A 61 -2.83 -12.07 -14.82
N GLN A 62 -3.27 -11.57 -15.97
CA GLN A 62 -3.46 -10.14 -16.13
C GLN A 62 -4.83 -9.77 -15.55
N MET A 63 -4.87 -8.80 -14.65
CA MET A 63 -6.06 -8.31 -13.99
C MET A 63 -6.30 -6.86 -14.40
N LYS A 64 -7.53 -6.56 -14.81
CA LYS A 64 -8.01 -5.19 -14.96
C LYS A 64 -9.12 -4.97 -13.96
N ARG A 65 -9.00 -3.94 -13.13
CA ARG A 65 -10.04 -3.55 -12.18
C ARG A 65 -10.46 -2.12 -12.41
N LYS A 66 -11.76 -1.88 -12.48
CA LYS A 66 -12.37 -0.55 -12.53
C LYS A 66 -13.28 -0.39 -11.31
N THR A 67 -12.95 0.58 -10.47
CA THR A 67 -13.79 0.99 -9.33
C THR A 67 -14.39 2.35 -9.65
N VAL A 68 -15.68 2.53 -9.39
CA VAL A 68 -16.36 3.82 -9.51
C VAL A 68 -17.02 4.13 -8.18
N THR A 69 -16.72 5.30 -7.63
CA THR A 69 -17.26 5.76 -6.34
C THR A 69 -17.79 7.17 -6.45
N ILE A 70 -18.89 7.45 -5.75
CA ILE A 70 -19.41 8.80 -5.53
C ILE A 70 -19.19 9.15 -4.06
N LEU A 71 -18.38 10.16 -3.79
CA LEU A 71 -17.98 10.57 -2.44
C LEU A 71 -17.97 12.10 -2.29
N PRO A 72 -18.02 12.66 -1.07
CA PRO A 72 -17.86 14.10 -0.85
C PRO A 72 -16.56 14.60 -1.47
N PHE A 73 -16.57 15.78 -2.07
CA PHE A 73 -15.39 16.29 -2.77
C PHE A 73 -14.18 16.45 -1.84
N TYR A 74 -13.08 15.78 -2.19
CA TYR A 74 -11.77 15.91 -1.54
C TYR A 74 -10.65 15.74 -2.59
N SER A 75 -9.88 16.79 -2.82
CA SER A 75 -8.82 16.81 -3.84
C SER A 75 -7.53 16.18 -3.33
N TYR A 76 -6.71 15.63 -4.23
CA TYR A 76 -5.32 15.30 -3.88
C TYR A 76 -4.52 16.55 -3.47
N LEU A 77 -4.88 17.73 -3.97
CA LEU A 77 -4.26 19.00 -3.56
C LEU A 77 -4.58 19.34 -2.11
N ASP A 78 -5.80 19.05 -1.66
CA ASP A 78 -6.19 19.23 -0.25
C ASP A 78 -5.30 18.34 0.63
N PHE A 79 -5.12 17.06 0.27
CA PHE A 79 -4.22 16.15 0.97
C PHE A 79 -2.78 16.69 1.07
N PHE A 80 -2.20 17.13 -0.05
CA PHE A 80 -0.83 17.63 -0.05
C PHE A 80 -0.65 18.98 0.65
N HIS A 81 -1.71 19.79 0.71
CA HIS A 81 -1.74 20.97 1.56
C HIS A 81 -1.72 20.59 3.05
N HIS A 82 -2.41 19.52 3.46
CA HIS A 82 -2.32 19.01 4.83
C HIS A 82 -0.91 18.49 5.15
N ILE A 83 -0.26 17.77 4.22
CA ILE A 83 1.15 17.36 4.38
C ILE A 83 2.06 18.58 4.59
N ASP A 84 1.90 19.63 3.78
CA ASP A 84 2.70 20.84 3.88
C ASP A 84 2.50 21.55 5.23
N ARG A 85 1.25 21.68 5.69
CA ARG A 85 0.93 22.24 7.01
C ARG A 85 1.50 21.39 8.15
N PHE A 86 1.40 20.08 8.04
CA PHE A 86 1.95 19.14 9.02
C PHE A 86 3.47 19.24 9.12
N GLN A 87 4.17 19.31 7.98
CA GLN A 87 5.62 19.52 7.95
C GLN A 87 6.01 20.86 8.60
N ASN A 88 5.27 21.93 8.31
CA ASN A 88 5.50 23.23 8.95
C ASN A 88 5.23 23.21 10.46
N PHE A 89 4.18 22.52 10.90
CA PHE A 89 3.87 22.34 12.32
C PHE A 89 4.98 21.57 13.05
N LEU A 90 5.53 20.53 12.42
CA LEU A 90 6.69 19.78 12.92
C LEU A 90 8.00 20.58 12.88
N ARG A 91 8.00 21.81 12.35
CA ARG A 91 9.17 22.68 12.33
C ARG A 91 9.17 23.71 13.46
N SER A 92 8.00 24.10 13.96
CA SER A 92 7.85 25.32 14.76
C SER A 92 8.02 25.17 16.28
N ASP A 93 8.20 23.96 16.80
CA ASP A 93 8.12 23.69 18.25
C ASP A 93 9.12 22.62 18.71
N PHE A 94 9.40 22.55 20.02
CA PHE A 94 10.25 21.49 20.59
C PHE A 94 9.44 20.35 21.23
N ASP A 95 8.13 20.53 21.44
CA ASP A 95 7.23 19.54 22.06
C ASP A 95 6.10 19.15 21.09
N HIS A 96 6.47 18.48 19.99
CA HIS A 96 5.53 18.14 18.93
C HIS A 96 4.52 17.07 19.36
N SER A 97 4.92 16.05 20.11
CA SER A 97 4.03 14.94 20.44
C SER A 97 2.85 15.39 21.32
N SER A 98 3.07 16.19 22.36
CA SER A 98 1.97 16.66 23.22
C SER A 98 0.97 17.51 22.44
N LYS A 99 1.45 18.45 21.60
CA LYS A 99 0.59 19.26 20.73
C LYS A 99 -0.09 18.44 19.63
N LEU A 100 0.56 17.42 19.07
CA LEU A 100 -0.07 16.53 18.10
C LEU A 100 -1.22 15.74 18.71
N THR A 101 -1.09 15.28 19.95
CA THR A 101 -2.17 14.54 20.62
C THR A 101 -3.43 15.40 20.82
N THR A 102 -3.31 16.74 20.83
CA THR A 102 -4.48 17.63 20.96
C THR A 102 -5.18 17.89 19.61
N ILE A 103 -4.46 17.79 18.49
CA ILE A 103 -4.99 18.13 17.15
C ILE A 103 -5.23 16.94 16.22
N SER A 104 -4.62 15.78 16.48
CA SER A 104 -4.77 14.57 15.66
C SER A 104 -5.31 13.42 16.49
N ASN A 105 -6.50 12.95 16.14
CA ASN A 105 -7.13 11.76 16.71
C ASN A 105 -6.31 10.51 16.38
N THR A 106 -5.73 10.43 15.18
CA THR A 106 -4.85 9.33 14.79
C THR A 106 -3.62 9.26 15.68
N HIS A 107 -2.90 10.38 15.87
CA HIS A 107 -1.72 10.40 16.73
C HIS A 107 -2.09 10.06 18.17
N ARG A 108 -3.18 10.63 18.70
CA ARG A 108 -3.68 10.32 20.03
C ARG A 108 -3.99 8.83 20.21
N TYR A 109 -4.68 8.23 19.25
CA TYR A 109 -5.00 6.80 19.26
C TYR A 109 -3.73 5.95 19.21
N LEU A 110 -2.85 6.20 18.25
CA LEU A 110 -1.60 5.44 18.13
C LEU A 110 -0.78 5.52 19.43
N CYS A 111 -0.69 6.69 20.07
CA CYS A 111 0.05 6.86 21.32
C CYS A 111 -0.67 6.32 22.56
N SER A 112 -1.97 6.02 22.49
CA SER A 112 -2.66 5.34 23.59
C SER A 112 -2.46 3.83 23.56
N VAL A 113 -2.09 3.28 22.40
CA VAL A 113 -1.93 1.83 22.19
C VAL A 113 -0.51 1.42 21.78
N SER A 114 0.44 2.35 21.74
CA SER A 114 1.86 2.11 21.43
C SER A 114 2.74 3.12 22.14
N HIS A 115 4.03 2.81 22.30
CA HIS A 115 4.99 3.78 22.80
C HIS A 115 5.33 4.78 21.69
N CYS A 116 4.92 6.03 21.87
CA CYS A 116 5.24 7.13 20.98
C CYS A 116 6.46 7.90 21.44
N ASN A 117 7.28 8.33 20.48
CA ASN A 117 8.29 9.35 20.71
C ASN A 117 8.36 10.28 19.49
N SER A 118 8.94 11.45 19.67
CA SER A 118 9.22 12.38 18.59
C SER A 118 10.52 13.09 18.85
N GLY A 119 11.17 13.54 17.78
CA GLY A 119 12.38 14.33 17.93
C GLY A 119 12.73 15.09 16.68
N ARG A 120 13.81 15.84 16.80
CA ARG A 120 14.34 16.71 15.76
C ARG A 120 15.80 16.38 15.52
N GLY A 121 16.14 16.14 14.26
CA GLY A 121 17.52 16.13 13.78
C GLY A 121 17.91 17.50 13.22
N GLU A 122 19.10 17.62 12.64
CA GLU A 122 19.58 18.89 12.09
C GLU A 122 18.61 19.50 11.05
N ASN A 123 18.06 18.65 10.17
CA ASN A 123 17.31 19.09 8.97
C ASN A 123 15.98 18.32 8.81
N PHE A 124 15.48 17.70 9.87
CA PHE A 124 14.28 16.86 9.81
C PHE A 124 13.65 16.70 11.19
N SER A 125 12.35 16.41 11.18
CA SER A 125 11.62 15.91 12.35
C SER A 125 11.29 14.43 12.15
N TRP A 126 11.14 13.69 13.24
CA TRP A 126 10.70 12.31 13.19
C TRP A 126 9.64 12.02 14.25
N LEU A 127 8.71 11.14 13.88
CA LEU A 127 7.75 10.50 14.78
C LEU A 127 8.07 9.01 14.85
N LEU A 128 8.03 8.46 16.05
CA LEU A 128 8.25 7.05 16.35
C LEU A 128 6.98 6.47 16.96
N TYR A 129 6.63 5.28 16.47
CA TYR A 129 5.61 4.42 17.07
C TYR A 129 6.22 3.04 17.29
N GLU A 130 6.29 2.59 18.53
CA GLU A 130 6.86 1.31 18.93
C GLU A 130 5.78 0.43 19.53
N LEU A 131 5.61 -0.77 18.96
CA LEU A 131 4.74 -1.78 19.53
C LEU A 131 5.33 -2.29 20.85
N ASP A 132 4.55 -2.20 21.92
CA ASP A 132 4.99 -2.50 23.28
C ASP A 132 3.96 -3.37 24.03
N GLU A 133 4.17 -3.56 25.33
CA GLU A 133 3.23 -4.31 26.18
C GLU A 133 1.85 -3.65 26.26
N SER A 134 1.75 -2.33 26.05
CA SER A 134 0.48 -1.61 25.97
C SER A 134 -0.31 -2.05 24.74
N THR A 135 0.35 -2.15 23.58
CA THR A 135 -0.28 -2.71 22.36
C THR A 135 -0.78 -4.12 22.61
N LYS A 136 0.05 -4.97 23.20
CA LYS A 136 -0.26 -6.38 23.46
C LYS A 136 -1.43 -6.56 24.43
N ALA A 137 -1.57 -5.67 25.41
CA ALA A 137 -2.68 -5.71 26.36
C ALA A 137 -4.03 -5.40 25.70
N VAL A 138 -4.06 -4.47 24.74
CA VAL A 138 -5.29 -4.05 24.04
C VAL A 138 -5.59 -4.93 22.81
N TYR A 139 -4.56 -5.26 22.03
CA TYR A 139 -4.66 -6.02 20.78
C TYR A 139 -3.65 -7.19 20.73
N PRO A 140 -3.86 -8.25 21.51
CA PRO A 140 -2.91 -9.35 21.62
C PRO A 140 -2.69 -10.10 20.30
N GLN A 141 -3.71 -10.27 19.45
CA GLN A 141 -3.55 -10.98 18.17
C GLN A 141 -2.83 -10.10 17.14
N PHE A 142 -3.15 -8.82 17.08
CA PHE A 142 -2.40 -7.84 16.29
C PHE A 142 -0.93 -7.83 16.71
N TYR A 143 -0.64 -7.65 18.00
CA TYR A 143 0.72 -7.58 18.52
C TYR A 143 1.53 -8.82 18.15
N LYS A 144 1.01 -10.02 18.42
CA LYS A 144 1.68 -11.29 18.10
C LYS A 144 2.04 -11.39 16.61
N ARG A 145 1.15 -10.96 15.72
CA ARG A 145 1.37 -10.99 14.27
C ARG A 145 2.40 -9.95 13.83
N PHE A 146 2.24 -8.71 14.28
CA PHE A 146 3.08 -7.59 13.85
C PHE A 146 4.48 -7.63 14.44
N ASP A 147 4.62 -8.03 15.70
CA ASP A 147 5.94 -8.25 16.31
C ASP A 147 6.74 -9.30 15.51
N LYS A 148 6.13 -10.45 15.20
CA LYS A 148 6.76 -11.46 14.36
C LYS A 148 7.14 -10.92 12.98
N LEU A 149 6.25 -10.17 12.33
CA LEU A 149 6.48 -9.63 10.99
C LEU A 149 7.60 -8.59 10.98
N LEU A 150 7.61 -7.65 11.93
CA LEU A 150 8.62 -6.61 12.05
C LEU A 150 10.01 -7.16 12.43
N ASN A 151 10.06 -8.31 13.11
CA ASN A 151 11.31 -9.04 13.34
C ASN A 151 11.80 -9.82 12.11
N GLN A 152 10.94 -10.07 11.12
CA GLN A 152 11.28 -10.76 9.87
C GLN A 152 11.46 -9.80 8.70
N VAL A 153 10.97 -8.57 8.81
CA VAL A 153 10.94 -7.60 7.71
C VAL A 153 11.46 -6.25 8.20
N SER A 154 12.43 -5.72 7.49
CA SER A 154 12.81 -4.30 7.57
C SER A 154 12.43 -3.62 6.26
N TYR A 155 11.86 -2.43 6.31
CA TYR A 155 11.47 -1.66 5.15
C TYR A 155 11.95 -0.22 5.26
N LYS A 156 12.18 0.39 4.10
CA LYS A 156 12.38 1.83 3.97
C LYS A 156 11.70 2.31 2.70
N ILE A 157 10.74 3.21 2.86
CA ILE A 157 9.99 3.85 1.79
C ILE A 157 10.34 5.33 1.83
N THR A 158 10.89 5.86 0.74
CA THR A 158 11.22 7.29 0.60
C THR A 158 10.40 7.92 -0.50
N ILE A 159 9.65 8.99 -0.20
CA ILE A 159 8.80 9.74 -1.12
C ILE A 159 9.43 11.11 -1.36
N PHE A 160 9.71 11.46 -2.62
CA PHE A 160 10.46 12.67 -2.96
C PHE A 160 10.06 13.22 -4.34
N LYS A 161 10.28 14.51 -4.58
CA LYS A 161 10.12 15.10 -5.92
C LYS A 161 11.32 14.81 -6.82
N THR A 162 11.14 14.99 -8.12
CA THR A 162 12.21 14.79 -9.12
C THR A 162 13.46 15.59 -8.76
N GLY A 163 14.60 14.91 -8.62
CA GLY A 163 15.90 15.54 -8.31
C GLY A 163 16.14 15.86 -6.83
N GLU A 164 15.15 15.66 -5.96
CA GLU A 164 15.18 16.17 -4.57
C GLU A 164 15.12 15.02 -3.53
N PHE A 165 15.91 13.96 -3.73
CA PHE A 165 15.87 12.75 -2.90
C PHE A 165 16.14 13.03 -1.40
N LEU A 166 17.05 13.95 -1.08
CA LEU A 166 17.39 14.31 0.30
C LEU A 166 16.27 15.07 1.03
N SER A 167 15.34 15.65 0.26
CA SER A 167 14.14 16.33 0.76
C SER A 167 12.92 15.41 0.79
N GLY A 168 13.14 14.08 0.83
CA GLY A 168 12.08 13.09 0.85
C GLY A 168 11.55 12.75 2.24
N ILE A 169 10.25 12.48 2.33
CA ILE A 169 9.63 11.86 3.52
C ILE A 169 10.06 10.39 3.55
N GLU A 170 10.51 9.90 4.70
CA GLU A 170 10.92 8.50 4.88
C GLU A 170 10.00 7.79 5.88
N LEU A 171 9.46 6.63 5.50
CA LEU A 171 8.78 5.70 6.39
C LEU A 171 9.61 4.42 6.46
N TYR A 172 10.11 4.06 7.64
CA TYR A 172 10.99 2.90 7.83
C TYR A 172 10.79 2.25 9.19
N ASN A 173 11.30 1.03 9.37
CA ASN A 173 11.30 0.38 10.68
C ASN A 173 12.70 -0.08 11.13
N GLU A 174 12.87 -0.14 12.45
CA GLU A 174 14.00 -0.76 13.13
C GLU A 174 13.47 -1.74 14.19
N GLY A 175 13.37 -3.02 13.83
CA GLY A 175 12.62 -3.98 14.64
C GLY A 175 11.15 -3.56 14.73
N THR A 176 10.60 -3.51 15.94
CA THR A 176 9.21 -3.13 16.24
C THR A 176 8.94 -1.63 16.17
N LYS A 177 9.99 -0.81 15.99
CA LYS A 177 9.91 0.65 15.91
C LYS A 177 9.62 1.08 14.49
N THR A 178 8.54 1.83 14.29
CA THR A 178 8.21 2.47 13.00
C THR A 178 8.46 3.96 13.08
N PHE A 179 9.26 4.47 12.16
CA PHE A 179 9.63 5.88 12.06
C PHE A 179 8.98 6.52 10.83
N LEU A 180 8.37 7.68 11.06
CA LEU A 180 8.01 8.65 10.03
C LEU A 180 8.97 9.83 10.14
N LYS A 181 9.89 9.96 9.20
CA LYS A 181 10.85 11.05 9.12
C LYS A 181 10.43 12.05 8.04
N ILE A 182 10.35 13.32 8.42
CA ILE A 182 9.86 14.39 7.58
C ILE A 182 10.95 15.46 7.49
N PRO A 183 11.46 15.76 6.28
CA PRO A 183 12.53 16.72 6.09
C PRO A 183 12.04 18.16 6.29
N ASP A 184 12.94 19.04 6.70
CA ASP A 184 12.69 20.48 6.71
C ASP A 184 12.68 21.01 5.27
N THR A 185 11.50 21.11 4.69
CA THR A 185 11.27 21.76 3.39
C THR A 185 10.74 23.18 3.58
N PHE A 186 10.87 24.02 2.56
CA PHE A 186 10.25 25.35 2.56
C PHE A 186 8.71 25.25 2.47
N ALA A 187 8.00 26.25 2.99
CA ALA A 187 6.54 26.25 2.98
C ALA A 187 5.98 26.24 1.55
N GLY A 188 4.97 25.42 1.29
CA GLY A 188 4.41 25.17 -0.03
C GLY A 188 5.16 24.12 -0.84
N TYR A 189 6.27 23.56 -0.35
CA TYR A 189 7.00 22.49 -1.03
C TYR A 189 6.09 21.32 -1.37
N TRP A 190 5.28 20.81 -0.45
CA TRP A 190 4.44 19.64 -0.74
C TRP A 190 3.13 20.00 -1.45
N SER A 191 2.68 21.26 -1.38
CA SER A 191 1.32 21.68 -1.72
C SER A 191 0.80 21.35 -3.14
N LYS A 192 1.69 21.26 -4.14
CA LYS A 192 1.31 21.02 -5.55
C LYS A 192 2.33 20.09 -6.23
N PRO A 193 2.31 18.79 -5.94
CA PRO A 193 3.22 17.88 -6.60
C PRO A 193 2.74 17.63 -8.04
N GLU A 194 3.67 17.66 -9.00
CA GLU A 194 3.41 17.20 -10.37
C GLU A 194 3.85 15.74 -10.54
N ILE A 195 5.03 15.40 -10.00
CA ILE A 195 5.60 14.07 -10.04
C ILE A 195 6.22 13.77 -8.67
N LEU A 196 5.85 12.65 -8.09
CA LEU A 196 6.51 12.08 -6.92
C LEU A 196 7.14 10.75 -7.28
N HIS A 197 8.36 10.55 -6.80
CA HIS A 197 9.07 9.30 -6.86
C HIS A 197 9.03 8.65 -5.49
N ILE A 198 8.77 7.36 -5.47
CA ILE A 198 8.79 6.52 -4.29
C ILE A 198 9.88 5.47 -4.51
N ARG A 199 10.81 5.38 -3.57
CA ARG A 199 11.81 4.31 -3.52
C ARG A 199 11.48 3.38 -2.38
N ILE A 200 11.37 2.10 -2.70
CA ILE A 200 11.06 1.05 -1.73
C ILE A 200 12.28 0.15 -1.62
N SER A 201 12.74 -0.04 -0.39
CA SER A 201 13.75 -1.04 -0.03
C SER A 201 13.18 -1.94 1.05
N LEU A 202 13.40 -3.25 0.91
CA LEU A 202 12.87 -4.29 1.78
C LEU A 202 13.98 -5.29 2.08
N PHE A 203 14.15 -5.61 3.34
CA PHE A 203 14.96 -6.72 3.80
C PHE A 203 14.05 -7.74 4.46
N ILE A 204 14.08 -8.98 3.98
CA ILE A 204 13.22 -10.05 4.46
C ILE A 204 14.09 -11.20 4.95
N GLN A 205 13.88 -11.61 6.20
CA GLN A 205 14.51 -12.75 6.82
C GLN A 205 13.46 -13.80 7.22
N VAL A 206 13.32 -14.82 6.38
CA VAL A 206 12.32 -15.89 6.57
C VAL A 206 12.94 -17.25 6.29
N TYR A 207 12.62 -18.25 7.12
CA TYR A 207 13.08 -19.63 6.97
C TYR A 207 14.62 -19.77 6.78
N GLY A 208 15.42 -18.85 7.34
CA GLY A 208 16.88 -18.85 7.20
C GLY A 208 17.42 -18.22 5.90
N LEU A 209 16.54 -17.80 4.99
CA LEU A 209 16.87 -16.96 3.84
C LEU A 209 16.92 -15.49 4.26
N LYS A 210 17.78 -14.74 3.57
CA LYS A 210 17.92 -13.28 3.66
C LYS A 210 17.77 -12.72 2.25
N ILE A 211 16.70 -11.96 2.03
CA ILE A 211 16.35 -11.36 0.75
C ILE A 211 16.44 -9.85 0.93
N ASP A 212 17.42 -9.25 0.27
CA ASP A 212 17.65 -7.81 0.27
C ASP A 212 17.20 -7.25 -1.07
N ILE A 213 16.21 -6.37 -1.06
CA ILE A 213 15.60 -5.71 -2.22
C ILE A 213 15.82 -4.21 -2.03
N ARG A 214 16.50 -3.57 -2.98
CA ARG A 214 16.86 -2.16 -2.88
C ARG A 214 16.35 -1.38 -4.07
N ASN A 215 15.93 -0.15 -3.82
CA ASN A 215 15.66 0.85 -4.85
C ASN A 215 14.58 0.44 -5.86
N LEU A 216 13.55 -0.33 -5.46
CA LEU A 216 12.36 -0.51 -6.29
C LEU A 216 11.70 0.87 -6.48
N GLY A 217 11.55 1.30 -7.73
CA GLY A 217 11.03 2.62 -8.06
C GLY A 217 9.56 2.58 -8.40
N TYR A 218 8.82 3.53 -7.86
CA TYR A 218 7.43 3.80 -8.21
C TYR A 218 7.25 5.30 -8.44
N THR A 219 6.45 5.68 -9.42
CA THR A 219 6.24 7.09 -9.79
C THR A 219 4.76 7.40 -9.77
N LEU A 220 4.39 8.47 -9.08
CA LEU A 220 3.08 9.08 -9.09
C LEU A 220 3.14 10.34 -9.95
N ARG A 221 2.18 10.53 -10.86
CA ARG A 221 2.02 11.76 -11.64
C ARG A 221 0.63 12.33 -11.39
N PHE A 222 0.59 13.63 -11.20
CA PHE A 222 -0.61 14.36 -10.81
C PHE A 222 -0.93 15.39 -11.89
N TYR A 223 -2.21 15.50 -12.20
CA TYR A 223 -2.74 16.49 -13.11
C TYR A 223 -4.06 17.00 -12.57
N SER A 224 -4.27 18.31 -12.61
CA SER A 224 -5.53 18.94 -12.21
C SER A 224 -5.90 20.02 -13.21
N SER A 225 -7.19 20.09 -13.55
CA SER A 225 -7.77 21.09 -14.43
C SER A 225 -9.24 21.31 -14.08
N LYS A 226 -9.57 22.51 -13.59
CA LYS A 226 -10.94 22.95 -13.23
C LYS A 226 -11.68 21.95 -12.33
N ASN A 227 -12.48 21.07 -12.93
CA ASN A 227 -13.34 20.09 -12.25
C ASN A 227 -12.83 18.64 -12.42
N TYR A 228 -11.62 18.47 -12.96
CA TYR A 228 -11.04 17.19 -13.28
C TYR A 228 -9.66 17.06 -12.62
N GLU A 229 -9.43 15.91 -12.01
CA GLU A 229 -8.14 15.53 -11.46
C GLU A 229 -7.78 14.13 -11.93
N LYS A 230 -6.49 13.92 -12.19
CA LYS A 230 -5.94 12.65 -12.60
C LYS A 230 -4.69 12.36 -11.79
N VAL A 231 -4.65 11.19 -11.18
CA VAL A 231 -3.46 10.63 -10.55
C VAL A 231 -3.14 9.32 -11.24
N THR A 232 -1.91 9.19 -11.74
CA THR A 232 -1.41 7.93 -12.30
C THR A 232 -0.26 7.42 -11.46
N GLY A 233 -0.18 6.11 -11.30
CA GLY A 233 0.90 5.46 -10.57
C GLY A 233 1.42 4.25 -11.33
N GLU A 234 2.73 4.10 -11.42
CA GLU A 234 3.39 2.97 -12.08
C GLU A 234 4.73 2.64 -11.44
N PHE A 235 5.13 1.37 -11.50
CA PHE A 235 6.51 1.01 -11.17
C PHE A 235 7.46 1.51 -12.27
N SER A 236 8.45 2.30 -11.89
CA SER A 236 9.35 3.00 -12.80
C SER A 236 10.78 2.46 -12.83
N LYS A 237 11.17 1.63 -11.86
CA LYS A 237 12.52 1.06 -11.78
C LYS A 237 12.52 -0.33 -11.17
N LEU A 238 13.26 -1.27 -11.79
CA LEU A 238 13.56 -2.58 -11.21
C LEU A 238 14.48 -2.44 -9.99
N PRO A 239 14.29 -3.24 -8.93
CA PRO A 239 15.16 -3.21 -7.77
C PRO A 239 16.48 -3.92 -8.05
N GLU A 240 17.51 -3.53 -7.29
CA GLU A 240 18.65 -4.39 -7.05
C GLU A 240 18.23 -5.45 -6.02
N LYS A 241 18.67 -6.69 -6.18
CA LYS A 241 18.32 -7.76 -5.24
C LYS A 241 19.52 -8.64 -4.92
N LYS A 242 19.55 -9.13 -3.69
CA LYS A 242 20.54 -10.10 -3.22
C LYS A 242 19.85 -11.11 -2.33
N ILE A 243 19.95 -12.39 -2.71
CA ILE A 243 19.42 -13.51 -1.93
C ILE A 243 20.60 -14.25 -1.33
N SER A 244 20.53 -14.52 -0.03
CA SER A 244 21.58 -15.21 0.72
C SER A 244 20.99 -16.01 1.88
N GLY A 245 21.85 -16.68 2.66
CA GLY A 245 21.43 -17.50 3.80
C GLY A 245 21.35 -18.99 3.46
N ARG A 246 20.64 -19.75 4.29
CA ARG A 246 20.39 -21.19 4.09
C ARG A 246 18.95 -21.49 4.49
N PHE A 247 18.16 -22.03 3.57
CA PHE A 247 16.77 -22.37 3.85
C PHE A 247 16.69 -23.51 4.86
N LEU A 248 15.82 -23.33 5.85
CA LEU A 248 15.70 -24.19 7.04
C LEU A 248 17.04 -24.38 7.78
N LYS A 249 18.02 -23.47 7.59
CA LYS A 249 19.40 -23.53 8.11
C LYS A 249 20.26 -24.71 7.60
N ILE A 250 19.70 -25.61 6.80
CA ILE A 250 20.34 -26.86 6.39
C ILE A 250 20.62 -26.84 4.88
N PHE A 251 19.71 -26.28 4.09
CA PHE A 251 19.82 -26.29 2.63
C PHE A 251 20.46 -24.99 2.12
N PRO A 252 21.52 -25.05 1.31
CA PRO A 252 22.00 -23.89 0.56
C PRO A 252 20.86 -23.28 -0.28
N PRO A 253 20.90 -21.98 -0.61
CA PRO A 253 19.84 -21.32 -1.39
C PRO A 253 19.48 -22.05 -2.69
N GLY A 254 20.46 -22.65 -3.39
CA GLY A 254 20.23 -23.43 -4.61
C GLY A 254 19.65 -24.84 -4.41
N MET A 255 19.44 -25.32 -3.17
CA MET A 255 18.67 -26.55 -2.90
C MET A 255 17.20 -26.26 -2.56
N VAL A 256 16.83 -24.98 -2.41
CA VAL A 256 15.43 -24.52 -2.27
C VAL A 256 14.64 -24.72 -3.56
N ASP A 257 15.35 -24.87 -4.68
CA ASP A 257 14.88 -25.14 -6.03
C ASP A 257 13.97 -26.38 -6.14
N TRP A 258 13.95 -27.26 -5.12
CA TRP A 258 13.05 -28.42 -5.04
C TRP A 258 11.65 -28.10 -4.47
N PHE A 259 11.51 -26.97 -3.77
CA PHE A 259 10.28 -26.58 -3.08
C PHE A 259 9.65 -25.30 -3.66
N ILE A 260 10.34 -24.60 -4.56
CA ILE A 260 9.88 -23.39 -5.24
C ILE A 260 10.13 -23.60 -6.75
N PRO A 261 9.12 -23.40 -7.63
CA PRO A 261 9.31 -23.55 -9.07
C PRO A 261 10.34 -22.52 -9.60
N GLY A 262 11.53 -23.00 -9.97
CA GLY A 262 12.67 -22.17 -10.38
C GLY A 262 13.56 -21.73 -9.21
N ASN A 263 14.83 -21.41 -9.48
CA ASN A 263 15.72 -20.87 -8.45
C ASN A 263 15.13 -19.55 -7.91
N MET A 264 15.20 -19.34 -6.59
CA MET A 264 14.68 -18.14 -5.92
C MET A 264 15.13 -16.83 -6.58
N GLU A 265 16.36 -16.77 -7.07
CA GLU A 265 16.85 -15.62 -7.82
C GLU A 265 16.01 -15.38 -9.07
N GLU A 266 15.84 -16.41 -9.89
CA GLU A 266 14.99 -16.39 -11.08
C GLU A 266 13.54 -16.04 -10.75
N TYR A 267 12.95 -16.61 -9.69
CA TYR A 267 11.60 -16.27 -9.25
C TYR A 267 11.46 -14.76 -8.97
N PHE A 268 12.39 -14.17 -8.21
CA PHE A 268 12.33 -12.73 -7.93
C PHE A 268 12.65 -11.87 -9.17
N ASP A 269 13.55 -12.31 -10.05
CA ASP A 269 13.80 -11.67 -11.36
C ASP A 269 12.51 -11.59 -12.17
N GLN A 270 11.83 -12.73 -12.33
CA GLN A 270 10.61 -12.82 -13.09
C GLN A 270 9.47 -12.04 -12.41
N TYR A 271 9.35 -12.13 -11.08
CA TYR A 271 8.37 -11.37 -10.30
C TYR A 271 8.53 -9.85 -10.51
N PHE A 272 9.73 -9.31 -10.33
CA PHE A 272 9.95 -7.87 -10.52
C PHE A 272 9.86 -7.46 -11.99
N THR A 273 10.22 -8.33 -12.92
CA THR A 273 10.01 -8.09 -14.35
C THR A 273 8.52 -7.97 -14.67
N LEU A 274 7.69 -8.88 -14.17
CA LEU A 274 6.24 -8.80 -14.29
C LEU A 274 5.68 -7.56 -13.57
N LEU A 275 6.19 -7.23 -12.39
CA LEU A 275 5.76 -6.06 -11.63
C LEU A 275 5.97 -4.77 -12.41
N VAL A 276 7.17 -4.58 -12.96
CA VAL A 276 7.59 -3.33 -13.60
C VAL A 276 7.23 -3.29 -15.08
N LYS A 277 7.59 -4.32 -15.85
CA LYS A 277 7.46 -4.32 -17.32
C LYS A 277 6.19 -5.01 -17.81
N GLY A 278 5.69 -5.99 -17.07
CA GLY A 278 4.64 -6.91 -17.55
C GLY A 278 5.17 -7.86 -18.62
N SER A 279 4.39 -8.89 -18.97
CA SER A 279 4.76 -9.87 -20.00
C SER A 279 4.84 -9.26 -21.40
N GLU A 280 3.98 -8.28 -21.71
CA GLU A 280 3.96 -7.58 -23.00
C GLU A 280 4.92 -6.38 -23.09
N GLY A 281 5.63 -6.04 -22.01
CA GLY A 281 6.52 -4.87 -21.97
C GLY A 281 5.81 -3.51 -21.97
N LYS A 282 4.48 -3.45 -21.76
CA LYS A 282 3.66 -2.23 -21.74
C LYS A 282 3.40 -1.66 -20.32
N GLY A 283 4.29 -2.00 -19.39
CA GLY A 283 4.16 -1.69 -17.97
C GLY A 283 3.29 -2.74 -17.27
N GLY A 284 3.81 -3.30 -16.18
CA GLY A 284 3.20 -4.45 -15.52
C GLY A 284 2.06 -4.08 -14.57
N ASN A 285 2.38 -3.24 -13.58
CA ASN A 285 1.44 -2.83 -12.55
C ASN A 285 1.31 -1.31 -12.54
N LYS A 286 0.09 -0.82 -12.81
CA LYS A 286 -0.23 0.60 -12.87
C LYS A 286 -1.65 0.89 -12.43
N PHE A 287 -1.88 2.11 -11.96
CA PHE A 287 -3.22 2.62 -11.72
C PHE A 287 -3.40 4.01 -12.31
N GLU A 288 -4.66 4.34 -12.57
CA GLU A 288 -5.14 5.64 -12.97
C GLU A 288 -6.40 5.94 -12.16
N SER A 289 -6.38 7.03 -11.40
CA SER A 289 -7.53 7.58 -10.70
C SER A 289 -7.96 8.86 -11.40
N GLU A 290 -9.17 8.89 -11.93
CA GLU A 290 -9.79 10.08 -12.50
C GLU A 290 -10.92 10.55 -11.60
N SER A 291 -10.89 11.81 -11.22
CA SER A 291 -11.86 12.42 -10.33
C SER A 291 -12.57 13.56 -11.02
N PHE A 292 -13.90 13.53 -11.02
CA PHE A 292 -14.75 14.54 -11.64
C PHE A 292 -15.61 15.19 -10.56
N ARG A 293 -15.39 16.48 -10.32
CA ARG A 293 -16.17 17.27 -9.37
C ARG A 293 -17.56 17.59 -9.94
N ASN A 294 -18.59 17.33 -9.14
CA ASN A 294 -19.97 17.71 -9.42
C ASN A 294 -20.59 18.34 -8.17
N GLY A 295 -20.49 19.68 -8.06
CA GLY A 295 -20.93 20.43 -6.89
C GLY A 295 -20.14 20.05 -5.63
N LYS A 296 -20.85 19.52 -4.63
CA LYS A 296 -20.29 19.05 -3.34
C LYS A 296 -19.77 17.61 -3.36
N ASN A 297 -20.06 16.86 -4.42
CA ASN A 297 -19.63 15.49 -4.59
C ASN A 297 -18.54 15.41 -5.65
N MET A 298 -17.79 14.31 -5.65
CA MET A 298 -16.94 13.91 -6.77
C MET A 298 -17.23 12.47 -7.16
N LYS A 299 -17.14 12.20 -8.46
CA LYS A 299 -17.10 10.86 -9.01
C LYS A 299 -15.65 10.47 -9.22
N VAL A 300 -15.19 9.44 -8.51
CA VAL A 300 -13.85 8.87 -8.67
C VAL A 300 -13.95 7.60 -9.50
N ILE A 301 -13.13 7.48 -10.54
CA ILE A 301 -12.96 6.30 -11.36
C ILE A 301 -11.52 5.83 -11.21
N LEU A 302 -11.32 4.75 -10.47
CA LEU A 302 -10.02 4.10 -10.30
C LEU A 302 -9.90 2.90 -11.23
N LYS A 303 -9.02 2.99 -12.23
CA LYS A 303 -8.61 1.89 -13.08
C LYS A 303 -7.27 1.37 -12.57
N SER A 304 -7.14 0.06 -12.43
CA SER A 304 -5.87 -0.59 -12.10
C SER A 304 -5.63 -1.77 -13.01
N GLN A 305 -4.37 -1.97 -13.37
CA GLN A 305 -3.90 -3.09 -14.16
C GLN A 305 -2.74 -3.73 -13.40
N ALA A 306 -2.77 -5.05 -13.29
CA ALA A 306 -1.74 -5.82 -12.61
C ALA A 306 -1.52 -7.12 -13.35
N GLU A 307 -0.28 -7.58 -13.41
CA GLU A 307 0.05 -8.93 -13.82
C GLU A 307 0.74 -9.66 -12.67
N ILE A 308 0.28 -10.87 -12.38
CA ILE A 308 0.64 -11.64 -11.19
C ILE A 308 0.78 -13.11 -11.54
N PHE A 309 1.66 -13.83 -10.83
CA PHE A 309 1.67 -15.29 -10.88
C PHE A 309 0.38 -15.86 -10.28
N ARG A 310 -0.12 -16.93 -10.91
CA ARG A 310 -1.32 -17.67 -10.47
C ARG A 310 -1.10 -18.34 -9.12
N ASP A 311 0.05 -18.98 -8.96
CA ASP A 311 0.52 -19.53 -7.69
C ASP A 311 1.68 -18.68 -7.17
N ARG A 312 1.56 -18.15 -5.95
CA ARG A 312 2.53 -17.21 -5.38
C ARG A 312 3.20 -17.80 -4.16
N PHE A 313 4.49 -17.50 -4.02
CA PHE A 313 5.17 -17.69 -2.75
C PHE A 313 4.59 -16.71 -1.71
N SER A 314 3.99 -17.24 -0.64
CA SER A 314 3.42 -16.45 0.46
C SER A 314 4.11 -16.84 1.76
N PRO A 315 5.26 -16.23 2.10
CA PRO A 315 6.07 -16.65 3.25
C PRO A 315 5.41 -16.37 4.60
N PHE A 316 4.41 -15.47 4.63
CA PHE A 316 3.75 -14.97 5.84
C PHE A 316 2.32 -15.48 6.02
N ARG A 317 1.89 -16.51 5.27
CA ARG A 317 0.52 -17.01 5.36
C ARG A 317 0.28 -17.66 6.73
N SER A 318 -0.50 -17.02 7.60
CA SER A 318 -1.11 -17.69 8.76
C SER A 318 -2.49 -18.19 8.35
N SER A 319 -2.70 -19.50 8.43
CA SER A 319 -4.03 -20.10 8.34
C SER A 319 -4.67 -20.02 9.72
N ASP A 320 -5.82 -19.35 9.82
CA ASP A 320 -6.76 -19.42 10.94
C ASP A 320 -6.45 -18.60 12.22
N GLU A 321 -5.97 -17.36 12.09
CA GLU A 321 -5.91 -16.43 13.25
C GLU A 321 -7.05 -15.40 13.19
N LYS A 322 -7.89 -15.38 14.24
CA LYS A 322 -8.98 -14.40 14.41
C LYS A 322 -8.41 -13.02 14.76
N ASP A 323 -9.01 -11.97 14.20
CA ASP A 323 -8.69 -10.59 14.58
C ASP A 323 -9.17 -10.25 16.00
N ASP A 324 -8.54 -9.25 16.62
CA ASP A 324 -9.00 -8.66 17.87
C ASP A 324 -10.38 -7.99 17.69
N GLN A 325 -11.13 -7.84 18.79
CA GLN A 325 -12.46 -7.21 18.80
C GLN A 325 -12.49 -6.11 19.88
N PRO A 326 -12.57 -4.82 19.52
CA PRO A 326 -12.55 -4.28 18.15
C PRO A 326 -11.20 -4.49 17.45
N SER A 327 -11.20 -4.45 16.11
CA SER A 327 -9.98 -4.57 15.30
C SER A 327 -9.14 -3.30 15.40
N PHE A 328 -7.82 -3.46 15.60
CA PHE A 328 -6.87 -2.35 15.54
C PHE A 328 -7.00 -1.55 14.24
N TRP A 329 -7.17 -2.23 13.11
CA TRP A 329 -7.25 -1.61 11.79
C TRP A 329 -8.53 -0.80 11.59
N ASP A 330 -9.64 -1.28 12.15
CA ASP A 330 -10.93 -0.61 12.00
C ASP A 330 -10.90 0.74 12.74
N ILE A 331 -10.37 0.75 13.98
CA ILE A 331 -10.23 1.98 14.76
C ILE A 331 -9.19 2.92 14.14
N LEU A 332 -8.06 2.39 13.67
CA LEU A 332 -7.07 3.21 12.97
C LEU A 332 -7.66 3.86 11.72
N GLN A 333 -8.45 3.12 10.94
CA GLN A 333 -9.10 3.64 9.75
C GLN A 333 -10.11 4.73 10.09
N GLU A 334 -10.92 4.54 11.12
CA GLU A 334 -11.90 5.53 11.58
C GLU A 334 -11.22 6.84 12.01
N THR A 335 -10.20 6.76 12.86
CA THR A 335 -9.45 7.93 13.34
C THR A 335 -8.68 8.66 12.25
N LEU A 336 -8.14 7.93 11.25
CA LEU A 336 -7.53 8.53 10.06
C LEU A 336 -8.54 9.32 9.22
N ILE A 337 -9.77 8.81 9.08
CA ILE A 337 -10.83 9.50 8.34
C ILE A 337 -11.23 10.79 9.07
N GLU A 338 -11.35 10.74 10.40
CA GLU A 338 -11.66 11.92 11.21
C GLU A 338 -10.61 13.02 11.06
N ASP A 339 -9.31 12.69 11.03
CA ASP A 339 -8.25 13.69 10.86
C ASP A 339 -8.22 14.33 9.47
N LEU A 340 -8.95 13.80 8.49
CA LEU A 340 -9.08 14.37 7.15
C LEU A 340 -10.20 15.42 7.03
N TYR A 341 -11.09 15.52 8.02
CA TYR A 341 -12.25 16.43 8.07
C TYR A 341 -12.07 17.52 9.12
#